data_AF-A0A812C6I6-F1
#
_entry.id   AF-A0A812C6I6-F1
#
_cell.length_a   1.000
_cell.length_b   1.000
_cell.length_c   1.000
_cell.angle_alpha   90.00
_cell.angle_beta   90.00
_cell.angle_gamma   90.00
#
_symmetry.space_group_name_H-M   'P 1'
#
loop_
_entity.id
_entity.type
_entity.pdbx_description
1 polymer ?
#
loop_
_entity_poly.entity_id
_entity_poly.type
_entity_poly.pdbx_seq_one_letter_code
_entity_poly.pdbx_strand_id
1 'polypeptide(L)'
;MPPKKRKLLGRRTAAASDARSARASETPEQTSLRLSRMASSSAARLSTESAAARTERLASAASTISARRARLSVEERSLQNSQDAVRVARLRALQSPAQKTLRRLLDATAKACSRGLENTEQTTSRRLRNTRATAASRASEQPQGTAHRRFRNTLSTASARALESPKQTTVRRVRNARSTASARALESPAQTTVRRVRNARSTASARAAENSEVRRQRLENISQLRASLNGVISPSASFWSNAAYNYDCTVNYPARRDVQIGAMDKVCTFCNAKKWAGEQPGLCCSGSKIKLHSLDEPPQPLRDLLLGTTSVSTHFLEAIRKYNYCFQMTSFGLLRLHVYG
;
A
#
# COMPACT_ATOMS: atom_id res chain seq x y z
N MET A 1 -49.69 -66.08 40.33
CA MET A 1 -48.73 -65.86 41.42
C MET A 1 -48.36 -64.37 41.47
N PRO A 2 -48.31 -63.75 42.67
CA PRO A 2 -48.22 -62.31 42.83
C PRO A 2 -46.80 -61.77 42.55
N PRO A 3 -46.64 -60.46 42.29
CA PRO A 3 -45.38 -59.89 41.85
C PRO A 3 -44.33 -59.98 42.97
N LYS A 4 -43.14 -60.46 42.63
CA LYS A 4 -41.98 -60.51 43.53
C LYS A 4 -41.69 -59.09 44.03
N LYS A 5 -41.94 -58.86 45.33
CA LYS A 5 -41.57 -57.63 46.04
C LYS A 5 -40.06 -57.39 45.85
N ARG A 6 -39.71 -56.37 45.09
CA ARG A 6 -38.34 -55.83 45.01
C ARG A 6 -37.93 -55.45 46.43
N LYS A 7 -36.96 -56.18 47.02
CA LYS A 7 -36.35 -55.80 48.29
C LYS A 7 -35.72 -54.42 48.10
N LEU A 8 -36.22 -53.44 48.85
CA LEU A 8 -35.60 -52.14 49.02
C LEU A 8 -34.21 -52.37 49.62
N LEU A 9 -33.16 -52.24 48.80
CA LEU A 9 -31.76 -52.21 49.23
C LEU A 9 -31.48 -50.87 49.94
N GLY A 10 -32.06 -50.69 51.13
CA GLY A 10 -31.84 -49.55 52.00
C GLY A 10 -30.78 -49.85 53.05
N ARG A 11 -29.59 -49.25 52.91
CA ARG A 11 -28.55 -48.79 53.88
C ARG A 11 -28.56 -49.13 55.39
N ARG A 12 -29.27 -50.13 55.90
CA ARG A 12 -29.34 -50.49 57.33
C ARG A 12 -29.33 -52.01 57.53
N THR A 13 -28.20 -52.65 57.20
CA THR A 13 -27.94 -54.04 57.62
C THR A 13 -27.19 -54.05 58.96
N ALA A 14 -27.37 -55.10 59.77
CA ALA A 14 -26.65 -55.27 61.05
C ALA A 14 -25.13 -55.15 60.87
N ALA A 15 -24.57 -55.84 59.86
CA ALA A 15 -23.15 -55.75 59.51
C ALA A 15 -22.66 -54.33 59.17
N ALA A 16 -23.50 -53.50 58.54
CA ALA A 16 -23.15 -52.09 58.29
C ALA A 16 -23.25 -51.23 59.56
N SER A 17 -24.07 -51.63 60.53
CA SER A 17 -24.13 -51.03 61.87
C SER A 17 -22.88 -51.36 62.66
N ASP A 18 -22.50 -52.63 62.74
CA ASP A 18 -21.33 -53.10 63.49
C ASP A 18 -20.04 -52.50 62.94
N ALA A 19 -19.90 -52.45 61.60
CA ALA A 19 -18.77 -51.79 60.96
C ALA A 19 -18.71 -50.27 61.20
N ARG A 20 -19.84 -49.60 61.46
CA ARG A 20 -19.85 -48.18 61.87
C ARG A 20 -19.42 -48.03 63.32
N SER A 21 -19.96 -48.85 64.22
CA SER A 21 -19.59 -48.84 65.64
C SER A 21 -18.10 -49.13 65.83
N ALA A 22 -17.57 -50.15 65.14
CA ALA A 22 -16.14 -50.50 65.16
C ALA A 22 -15.25 -49.35 64.65
N ARG A 23 -15.67 -48.64 63.59
CA ARG A 23 -14.95 -47.46 63.08
C ARG A 23 -15.04 -46.26 64.03
N ALA A 24 -16.16 -46.10 64.73
CA ALA A 24 -16.34 -45.01 65.70
C ALA A 24 -15.47 -45.20 66.94
N SER A 25 -15.11 -46.45 67.28
CA SER A 25 -14.18 -46.79 68.35
C SER A 25 -12.70 -46.85 67.91
N GLU A 26 -12.38 -46.58 66.65
CA GLU A 26 -10.98 -46.60 66.17
C GLU A 26 -10.16 -45.46 66.81
N THR A 27 -8.94 -45.78 67.27
CA THR A 27 -7.96 -44.75 67.61
C THR A 27 -7.43 -44.05 66.36
N PRO A 28 -6.79 -42.87 66.47
CA PRO A 28 -6.17 -42.20 65.32
C PRO A 28 -5.15 -43.09 64.58
N GLU A 29 -4.38 -43.91 65.31
CA GLU A 29 -3.41 -44.85 64.75
C GLU A 29 -4.06 -46.03 64.04
N GLN A 30 -5.13 -46.60 64.62
CA GLN A 30 -5.90 -47.67 63.96
C GLN A 30 -6.56 -47.16 62.68
N THR A 31 -7.08 -45.92 62.72
CA THR A 31 -7.66 -45.23 61.57
C THR A 31 -6.61 -45.03 60.48
N SER A 32 -5.40 -44.55 60.83
CA SER A 32 -4.32 -44.30 59.87
C SER A 32 -3.84 -45.59 59.22
N LEU A 33 -3.69 -46.68 60.00
CA LEU A 33 -3.34 -48.00 59.49
C LEU A 33 -4.39 -48.56 58.55
N ARG A 34 -5.69 -48.42 58.87
CA ARG A 34 -6.78 -48.85 57.99
C ARG A 34 -6.77 -48.07 56.67
N LEU A 35 -6.63 -46.74 56.73
CA LEU A 35 -6.54 -45.90 55.53
C LEU A 35 -5.31 -46.24 54.69
N SER A 36 -4.17 -46.52 55.33
CA SER A 36 -2.95 -46.97 54.65
C SER A 36 -3.17 -48.30 53.92
N ARG A 37 -3.76 -49.30 54.58
CA ARG A 37 -4.09 -50.59 53.96
C ARG A 37 -5.05 -50.43 52.77
N MET A 38 -6.08 -49.58 52.91
CA MET A 38 -7.02 -49.27 51.83
C MET A 38 -6.32 -48.59 50.65
N ALA A 39 -5.40 -47.66 50.91
CA ALA A 39 -4.60 -47.01 49.88
C ALA A 39 -3.69 -48.00 49.15
N SER A 40 -2.97 -48.86 49.87
CA SER A 40 -2.11 -49.90 49.28
C SER A 40 -2.90 -50.88 48.41
N SER A 41 -4.05 -51.35 48.88
CA SER A 41 -4.92 -52.24 48.10
C SER A 41 -5.45 -51.55 46.84
N SER A 42 -5.85 -50.27 46.95
CA SER A 42 -6.30 -49.48 45.80
C SER A 42 -5.17 -49.26 44.80
N ALA A 43 -3.95 -48.97 45.27
CA ALA A 43 -2.78 -48.80 44.41
C ALA A 43 -2.44 -50.09 43.65
N ALA A 44 -2.47 -51.24 44.33
CA ALA A 44 -2.24 -52.55 43.70
C ALA A 44 -3.28 -52.86 42.62
N ARG A 45 -4.56 -52.54 42.86
CA ARG A 45 -5.62 -52.69 41.85
C ARG A 45 -5.41 -51.77 40.65
N LEU A 46 -4.95 -50.55 40.88
CA LEU A 46 -4.69 -49.57 39.81
C LEU A 46 -3.42 -49.89 39.01
N SER A 47 -2.43 -50.56 39.60
CA SER A 47 -1.20 -50.95 38.90
C SER A 47 -1.40 -52.10 37.91
N THR A 48 -2.38 -52.97 38.17
CA THR A 48 -2.74 -54.09 37.28
C THR A 48 -3.96 -53.79 36.41
N GLU A 49 -4.42 -52.53 36.39
CA GLU A 49 -5.62 -52.12 35.66
C GLU A 49 -5.40 -52.16 34.14
N SER A 50 -6.34 -52.74 33.40
CA SER A 50 -6.30 -52.72 31.93
C SER A 50 -6.61 -51.33 31.37
N ALA A 51 -6.19 -51.05 30.14
CA ALA A 51 -6.48 -49.77 29.49
C ALA A 51 -7.99 -49.47 29.41
N ALA A 52 -8.81 -50.49 29.10
CA ALA A 52 -10.27 -50.37 29.04
C ALA A 52 -10.92 -50.11 30.41
N ALA A 53 -10.47 -50.83 31.46
CA ALA A 53 -10.96 -50.58 32.81
C ALA A 53 -10.59 -49.17 33.29
N ARG A 54 -9.38 -48.71 32.94
CA ARG A 54 -8.91 -47.36 33.24
C ARG A 54 -9.76 -46.29 32.56
N THR A 55 -10.10 -46.44 31.27
CA THR A 55 -10.94 -45.46 30.57
C THR A 55 -12.33 -45.39 31.18
N GLU A 56 -12.94 -46.52 31.51
CA GLU A 56 -14.26 -46.58 32.14
C GLU A 56 -14.26 -45.95 33.55
N ARG A 57 -13.23 -46.24 34.36
CA ARG A 57 -13.07 -45.63 35.69
C ARG A 57 -12.90 -44.11 35.59
N LEU A 58 -12.07 -43.63 34.67
CA LEU A 58 -11.88 -42.19 34.45
C LEU A 58 -13.15 -41.51 33.92
N ALA A 59 -13.90 -42.15 33.04
CA ALA A 59 -15.19 -41.66 32.56
C ALA A 59 -16.22 -41.56 33.69
N SER A 60 -16.32 -42.60 34.53
CA SER A 60 -17.21 -42.62 35.69
C SER A 60 -16.84 -41.53 36.71
N ALA A 61 -15.54 -41.32 36.95
CA ALA A 61 -15.04 -40.24 37.79
C ALA A 61 -15.38 -38.86 37.21
N ALA A 62 -15.20 -38.66 35.90
CA ALA A 62 -15.55 -37.41 35.22
C ALA A 62 -17.05 -37.09 35.35
N SER A 63 -17.92 -38.09 35.16
CA SER A 63 -19.38 -37.96 35.35
C SER A 63 -19.76 -37.63 36.80
N THR A 64 -19.09 -38.22 37.78
CA THR A 64 -19.33 -37.91 39.19
C THR A 64 -18.90 -36.47 39.51
N ILE A 65 -17.75 -36.02 38.98
CA ILE A 65 -17.24 -34.66 39.17
C ILE A 65 -18.15 -33.63 38.49
N SER A 66 -18.63 -33.91 37.26
CA SER A 66 -19.54 -33.01 36.55
C SER A 66 -20.87 -32.87 37.29
N ALA A 67 -21.44 -33.98 37.77
CA ALA A 67 -22.66 -33.97 38.58
C ALA A 67 -22.47 -33.19 39.90
N ARG A 68 -21.32 -33.35 40.57
CA ARG A 68 -20.99 -32.56 41.76
C ARG A 68 -20.88 -31.08 41.44
N ARG A 69 -20.16 -30.70 40.37
CA ARG A 69 -20.00 -29.29 39.95
C ARG A 69 -21.32 -28.63 39.55
N ALA A 70 -22.24 -29.39 38.94
CA ALA A 70 -23.56 -28.90 38.57
C ALA A 70 -24.43 -28.53 39.78
N ARG A 71 -24.18 -29.17 40.94
CA ARG A 71 -24.91 -28.91 42.20
C ARG A 71 -24.30 -27.80 43.05
N LEU A 72 -23.12 -27.27 42.69
CA LEU A 72 -22.47 -26.22 43.46
C LEU A 72 -23.25 -24.91 43.37
N SER A 73 -23.36 -24.22 44.50
CA SER A 73 -23.86 -22.85 44.56
C SER A 73 -22.91 -21.88 43.86
N VAL A 74 -23.39 -20.65 43.61
CA VAL A 74 -22.57 -19.58 43.01
C VAL A 74 -21.37 -19.25 43.92
N GLU A 75 -21.57 -19.20 45.23
CA GLU A 75 -20.51 -18.91 46.20
C GLU A 75 -19.49 -20.03 46.29
N GLU A 76 -19.93 -21.29 46.37
CA GLU A 76 -19.04 -22.45 46.40
C GLU A 76 -18.21 -22.53 45.12
N ARG A 77 -18.82 -22.23 43.96
CA ARG A 77 -18.12 -22.17 42.68
C ARG A 77 -17.10 -21.03 42.64
N SER A 78 -17.45 -19.88 43.18
CA SER A 78 -16.54 -18.73 43.30
C SER A 78 -15.34 -19.06 44.18
N LEU A 79 -15.57 -19.68 45.34
CA LEU A 79 -14.53 -20.13 46.26
C LEU A 79 -13.63 -21.19 45.61
N GLN A 80 -14.20 -22.18 44.92
CA GLN A 80 -13.41 -23.19 44.21
C GLN A 80 -12.53 -22.55 43.12
N ASN A 81 -13.09 -21.62 42.33
CA ASN A 81 -12.33 -20.91 41.30
C ASN A 81 -11.21 -20.05 41.88
N SER A 82 -11.43 -19.41 43.03
CA SER A 82 -10.41 -18.59 43.69
C SER A 82 -9.27 -19.46 44.24
N GLN A 83 -9.59 -20.60 44.87
CA GLN A 83 -8.61 -21.58 45.34
C GLN A 83 -7.79 -22.17 44.17
N ASP A 84 -8.44 -22.51 43.06
CA ASP A 84 -7.76 -23.00 41.85
C ASP A 84 -6.85 -21.93 41.23
N ALA A 85 -7.30 -20.66 41.20
CA ALA A 85 -6.48 -19.56 40.72
C ALA A 85 -5.21 -19.37 41.57
N VAL A 86 -5.33 -19.43 42.91
CA VAL A 86 -4.19 -19.35 43.83
C VAL A 86 -3.23 -20.53 43.63
N ARG A 87 -3.75 -21.76 43.52
CA ARG A 87 -2.94 -22.96 43.26
C ARG A 87 -2.16 -22.84 41.95
N VAL A 88 -2.82 -22.41 40.87
CA VAL A 88 -2.17 -22.20 39.56
C VAL A 88 -1.14 -21.08 39.64
N ALA A 89 -1.41 -19.99 40.36
CA ALA A 89 -0.44 -18.90 40.55
C ALA A 89 0.82 -19.39 41.27
N ARG A 90 0.69 -20.18 42.34
CA ARG A 90 1.83 -20.80 43.05
C ARG A 90 2.65 -21.70 42.13
N LEU A 91 1.99 -22.58 41.37
CA LEU A 91 2.68 -23.45 40.40
C LEU A 91 3.42 -22.63 39.34
N ARG A 92 2.82 -21.53 38.84
CA ARG A 92 3.45 -20.64 37.85
C ARG A 92 4.65 -19.87 38.42
N ALA A 93 4.64 -19.53 39.70
CA ALA A 93 5.75 -18.84 40.36
C ALA A 93 6.98 -19.75 40.48
N LEU A 94 6.78 -21.06 40.62
CA LEU A 94 7.84 -22.07 40.71
C LEU A 94 8.35 -22.54 39.34
N GLN A 95 7.84 -22.00 38.22
CA GLN A 95 8.24 -22.44 36.89
C GLN A 95 9.65 -21.98 36.52
N SER A 96 10.43 -22.90 35.95
CA SER A 96 11.70 -22.55 35.32
C SER A 96 11.48 -21.67 34.08
N PRO A 97 12.49 -20.90 33.65
CA PRO A 97 12.40 -20.12 32.41
C PRO A 97 12.01 -20.96 31.19
N ALA A 98 12.55 -22.17 31.06
CA ALA A 98 12.22 -23.10 29.96
C ALA A 98 10.74 -23.54 30.00
N GLN A 99 10.24 -23.92 31.17
CA GLN A 99 8.82 -24.29 31.35
C GLN A 99 7.89 -23.12 31.04
N LYS A 100 8.24 -21.89 31.46
CA LYS A 100 7.48 -20.68 31.18
C LYS A 100 7.42 -20.38 29.68
N THR A 101 8.54 -20.56 28.98
CA THR A 101 8.61 -20.40 27.52
C THR A 101 7.74 -21.44 26.82
N LEU A 102 7.88 -22.72 27.17
CA LEU A 102 7.05 -23.80 26.61
C LEU A 102 5.55 -23.53 26.82
N ARG A 103 5.15 -23.14 28.03
CA ARG A 103 3.76 -22.77 28.34
C ARG A 103 3.26 -21.65 27.44
N ARG A 104 4.04 -20.57 27.28
CA ARG A 104 3.66 -19.43 26.42
C ARG A 104 3.54 -19.82 24.95
N LEU A 105 4.38 -20.73 24.48
CA LEU A 105 4.30 -21.26 23.12
C LEU A 105 3.02 -22.08 22.94
N LEU A 106 2.72 -23.00 23.86
CA LEU A 106 1.48 -23.78 23.83
C LEU A 106 0.22 -22.91 23.93
N ASP A 107 0.23 -21.86 24.77
CA ASP A 107 -0.86 -20.89 24.86
C ASP A 107 -1.04 -20.12 23.54
N ALA A 108 0.07 -19.73 22.90
CA ALA A 108 0.06 -19.01 21.63
C ALA A 108 -0.47 -19.89 20.49
N THR A 109 -0.04 -21.16 20.41
CA THR A 109 -0.53 -22.11 19.39
C THR A 109 -2.02 -22.42 19.60
N ALA A 110 -2.45 -22.69 20.83
CA ALA A 110 -3.86 -22.90 21.14
C ALA A 110 -4.70 -21.66 20.77
N LYS A 111 -4.19 -20.45 21.03
CA LYS A 111 -4.89 -19.22 20.64
C LYS A 111 -4.93 -19.02 19.13
N ALA A 112 -3.88 -19.37 18.41
CA ALA A 112 -3.84 -19.33 16.95
C ALA A 112 -4.85 -20.32 16.35
N CYS A 113 -4.88 -21.56 16.82
CA CYS A 113 -5.86 -22.57 16.38
C CYS A 113 -7.30 -22.11 16.66
N SER A 114 -7.57 -21.62 17.88
CA SER A 114 -8.89 -21.08 18.22
C SER A 114 -9.30 -19.90 17.33
N ARG A 115 -8.37 -19.01 16.96
CA ARG A 115 -8.64 -17.91 16.02
C ARG A 115 -8.83 -18.38 14.58
N GLY A 116 -8.14 -19.44 14.16
CA GLY A 116 -8.30 -20.03 12.83
C GLY A 116 -9.66 -20.70 12.63
N LEU A 117 -10.30 -21.13 13.73
CA LEU A 117 -11.64 -21.69 13.74
C LEU A 117 -12.75 -20.63 13.91
N GLU A 118 -12.40 -19.34 14.08
CA GLU A 118 -13.42 -18.29 14.24
C GLU A 118 -14.16 -18.08 12.91
N ASN A 119 -15.49 -18.02 12.99
CA ASN A 119 -16.29 -17.55 11.87
C ASN A 119 -16.17 -16.01 11.70
N THR A 120 -16.81 -15.47 10.66
CA THR A 120 -16.76 -14.03 10.34
C THR A 120 -17.32 -13.17 11.46
N GLU A 121 -18.47 -13.52 12.04
CA GLU A 121 -19.12 -12.80 13.13
C GLU A 121 -18.31 -12.82 14.43
N GLN A 122 -17.71 -13.97 14.76
CA GLN A 122 -16.82 -14.10 15.91
C GLN A 122 -15.57 -13.24 15.73
N THR A 123 -15.02 -13.23 14.52
CA THR A 123 -13.86 -12.40 14.16
C THR A 123 -14.19 -10.92 14.29
N THR A 124 -15.32 -10.47 13.75
CA THR A 124 -15.74 -9.06 13.84
C THR A 124 -16.02 -8.67 15.28
N SER A 125 -16.74 -9.50 16.03
CA SER A 125 -17.04 -9.28 17.45
C SER A 125 -15.77 -9.20 18.30
N ARG A 126 -14.76 -10.05 18.06
CA ARG A 126 -13.46 -9.98 18.73
C ARG A 126 -12.71 -8.70 18.36
N ARG A 127 -12.66 -8.33 17.07
CA ARG A 127 -12.02 -7.09 16.61
C ARG A 127 -12.69 -5.87 17.24
N LEU A 128 -14.02 -5.84 17.31
CA LEU A 128 -14.79 -4.76 17.92
C LEU A 128 -14.54 -4.65 19.43
N ARG A 129 -14.48 -5.79 20.15
CA ARG A 129 -14.10 -5.78 21.57
C ARG A 129 -12.69 -5.22 21.77
N ASN A 130 -11.73 -5.62 20.93
CA ASN A 130 -10.36 -5.13 21.01
C ASN A 130 -10.26 -3.62 20.68
N THR A 131 -10.99 -3.13 19.69
CA THR A 131 -11.00 -1.70 19.34
C THR A 131 -11.62 -0.88 20.47
N ARG A 132 -12.75 -1.32 21.04
CA ARG A 132 -13.39 -0.67 22.20
C ARG A 132 -12.47 -0.63 23.41
N ALA A 133 -11.84 -1.75 23.77
CA ALA A 133 -10.90 -1.79 24.88
C ALA A 133 -9.70 -0.85 24.65
N THR A 134 -9.14 -0.84 23.44
CA THR A 134 -8.03 0.06 23.09
C THR A 134 -8.46 1.54 23.14
N ALA A 135 -9.68 1.86 22.70
CA ALA A 135 -10.22 3.21 22.78
C ALA A 135 -10.43 3.65 24.24
N ALA A 136 -10.99 2.78 25.09
CA ALA A 136 -11.17 3.06 26.51
C ALA A 136 -9.82 3.28 27.23
N SER A 137 -8.80 2.46 26.95
CA SER A 137 -7.45 2.67 27.50
C SER A 137 -6.82 3.97 27.01
N ARG A 138 -7.08 4.39 25.76
CA ARG A 138 -6.59 5.68 25.24
C ARG A 138 -7.34 6.89 25.81
N ALA A 139 -8.63 6.75 26.11
CA ALA A 139 -9.43 7.81 26.69
C ALA A 139 -9.04 8.12 28.14
N SER A 140 -8.57 7.10 28.87
CA SER A 140 -8.05 7.21 30.24
C SER A 140 -6.52 7.42 30.29
N GLU A 141 -5.87 7.60 29.15
CA GLU A 141 -4.42 7.74 29.07
C GLU A 141 -3.97 9.13 29.57
N GLN A 142 -3.06 9.14 30.55
CA GLN A 142 -2.48 10.38 31.07
C GLN A 142 -1.61 11.08 30.00
N PRO A 143 -1.47 12.42 30.03
CA PRO A 143 -0.72 13.17 29.01
C PRO A 143 0.71 12.66 28.78
N GLN A 144 1.44 12.32 29.84
CA GLN A 144 2.79 11.75 29.76
C GLN A 144 2.79 10.38 29.05
N GLY A 145 1.81 9.52 29.35
CA GLY A 145 1.61 8.25 28.68
C GLY A 145 1.30 8.43 27.18
N THR A 146 0.42 9.38 26.85
CA THR A 146 0.12 9.73 25.46
C THR A 146 1.36 10.22 24.71
N ALA A 147 2.17 11.07 25.33
CA ALA A 147 3.42 11.55 24.74
C ALA A 147 4.40 10.40 24.48
N HIS A 148 4.61 9.52 25.46
CA HIS A 148 5.47 8.34 25.32
C HIS A 148 4.98 7.40 24.20
N ARG A 149 3.67 7.12 24.13
CA ARG A 149 3.09 6.28 23.08
C ARG A 149 3.26 6.91 21.69
N ARG A 150 3.06 8.23 21.56
CA ARG A 150 3.27 8.96 20.30
C ARG A 150 4.74 8.90 19.88
N PHE A 151 5.67 9.12 20.82
CA PHE A 151 7.10 9.03 20.58
C PHE A 151 7.52 7.62 20.11
N ARG A 152 7.05 6.57 20.79
CA ARG A 152 7.30 5.20 20.36
C ARG A 152 6.73 4.90 18.97
N ASN A 153 5.54 5.42 18.66
CA ASN A 153 4.93 5.25 17.34
C ASN A 153 5.72 5.99 16.24
N THR A 154 6.21 7.22 16.52
CA THR A 154 7.07 7.94 15.57
C THR A 154 8.36 7.19 15.28
N LEU A 155 9.00 6.63 16.30
CA LEU A 155 10.19 5.80 16.13
C LEU A 155 9.89 4.54 15.31
N SER A 156 8.84 3.80 15.67
CA SER A 156 8.44 2.59 14.94
C SER A 156 8.12 2.88 13.47
N THR A 157 7.46 4.00 13.20
CA THR A 157 7.14 4.44 11.83
C THR A 157 8.39 4.84 11.07
N ALA A 158 9.34 5.53 11.70
CA ALA A 158 10.61 5.90 11.09
C ALA A 158 11.45 4.65 10.76
N SER A 159 11.57 3.70 11.69
CA SER A 159 12.26 2.43 11.45
C SER A 159 11.61 1.61 10.34
N ALA A 160 10.27 1.53 10.30
CA ALA A 160 9.56 0.85 9.22
C ALA A 160 9.82 1.51 7.85
N ARG A 161 9.85 2.85 7.80
CA ARG A 161 10.16 3.60 6.56
C ARG A 161 11.60 3.43 6.11
N ALA A 162 12.56 3.31 7.03
CA ALA A 162 13.97 3.08 6.69
C ALA A 162 14.19 1.72 6.02
N LEU A 163 13.32 0.74 6.32
CA LEU A 163 13.33 -0.60 5.72
C LEU A 163 12.40 -0.73 4.49
N GLU A 164 11.73 0.35 4.05
CA GLU A 164 10.88 0.31 2.86
C GLU A 164 11.72 0.08 1.61
N SER A 165 11.30 -0.87 0.77
CA SER A 165 11.89 -1.03 -0.56
C SER A 165 11.54 0.17 -1.46
N PRO A 166 12.27 0.41 -2.56
CA PRO A 166 11.96 1.49 -3.50
C PRO A 166 10.51 1.43 -4.01
N LYS A 167 10.01 0.23 -4.34
CA LYS A 167 8.62 0.01 -4.78
C LYS A 167 7.60 0.33 -3.68
N GLN A 168 7.88 -0.04 -2.43
CA GLN A 168 6.99 0.30 -1.31
C GLN A 168 6.96 1.82 -1.07
N THR A 169 8.13 2.46 -1.17
CA THR A 169 8.28 3.90 -1.05
C THR A 169 7.47 4.64 -2.11
N THR A 170 7.55 4.22 -3.39
CA THR A 170 6.78 4.85 -4.47
C THR A 170 5.28 4.69 -4.26
N VAL A 171 4.80 3.49 -3.93
CA VAL A 171 3.39 3.22 -3.63
C VAL A 171 2.89 4.11 -2.49
N ARG A 172 3.66 4.24 -1.39
CA ARG A 172 3.28 5.11 -0.27
C ARG A 172 3.25 6.58 -0.67
N ARG A 173 4.25 7.07 -1.42
CA ARG A 173 4.29 8.47 -1.89
C ARG A 173 3.10 8.79 -2.80
N VAL A 174 2.79 7.92 -3.75
CA VAL A 174 1.63 8.08 -4.65
C VAL A 174 0.32 8.07 -3.87
N ARG A 175 0.15 7.12 -2.94
CA ARG A 175 -1.05 7.07 -2.08
C ARG A 175 -1.22 8.34 -1.25
N ASN A 176 -0.15 8.83 -0.63
CA ASN A 176 -0.18 10.06 0.15
C ASN A 176 -0.48 11.29 -0.72
N ALA A 177 0.10 11.36 -1.92
CA ALA A 177 -0.17 12.44 -2.87
C ALA A 177 -1.64 12.44 -3.31
N ARG A 178 -2.19 11.27 -3.67
CA ARG A 178 -3.60 11.12 -4.02
C ARG A 178 -4.54 11.52 -2.89
N SER A 179 -4.28 11.03 -1.67
CA SER A 179 -5.09 11.38 -0.49
C SER A 179 -5.05 12.87 -0.19
N THR A 180 -3.87 13.49 -0.31
CA THR A 180 -3.70 14.94 -0.10
C THR A 180 -4.43 15.74 -1.20
N ALA A 181 -4.35 15.31 -2.46
CA ALA A 181 -5.05 15.95 -3.56
C ALA A 181 -6.58 15.87 -3.40
N SER A 182 -7.11 14.69 -3.05
CA SER A 182 -8.55 14.53 -2.76
C SER A 182 -9.01 15.39 -1.59
N ALA A 183 -8.23 15.47 -0.51
CA ALA A 183 -8.56 16.34 0.62
C ALA A 183 -8.58 17.82 0.20
N ARG A 184 -7.62 18.26 -0.62
CA ARG A 184 -7.55 19.64 -1.13
C ARG A 184 -8.69 19.98 -2.09
N ALA A 185 -9.16 19.03 -2.89
CA ALA A 185 -10.29 19.24 -3.80
C ALA A 185 -11.61 19.53 -3.06
N LEU A 186 -11.72 19.07 -1.81
CA LEU A 186 -12.87 19.30 -0.93
C LEU A 186 -12.68 20.51 0.01
N GLU A 187 -11.54 21.22 -0.07
CA GLU A 187 -11.30 22.40 0.78
C GLU A 187 -12.24 23.54 0.37
N SER A 188 -12.91 24.13 1.37
CA SER A 188 -13.57 25.42 1.19
C SER A 188 -12.55 26.55 0.92
N PRO A 189 -12.98 27.69 0.36
CA PRO A 189 -12.11 28.85 0.17
C PRO A 189 -11.42 29.31 1.46
N ALA A 190 -12.14 29.34 2.59
CA ALA A 190 -11.58 29.70 3.90
C ALA A 190 -10.52 28.68 4.40
N GLN A 191 -10.74 27.39 4.20
CA GLN A 191 -9.73 26.38 4.53
C GLN A 191 -8.49 26.51 3.63
N THR A 192 -8.70 26.82 2.36
CA THR A 192 -7.61 27.04 1.39
C THR A 192 -6.74 28.23 1.80
N THR A 193 -7.33 29.36 2.19
CA THR A 193 -6.58 30.55 2.64
C THR A 193 -5.77 30.24 3.89
N VAL A 194 -6.37 29.61 4.90
CA VAL A 194 -5.68 29.19 6.13
C VAL A 194 -4.50 28.27 5.83
N ARG A 195 -4.67 27.28 4.95
CA ARG A 195 -3.58 26.39 4.55
C ARG A 195 -2.46 27.14 3.82
N ARG A 196 -2.78 28.04 2.88
CA ARG A 196 -1.78 28.82 2.14
C ARG A 196 -0.98 29.72 3.08
N VAL A 197 -1.63 30.42 3.99
CA VAL A 197 -0.98 31.26 5.00
C VAL A 197 -0.07 30.43 5.92
N ARG A 198 -0.58 29.30 6.42
CA ARG A 198 0.22 28.39 7.25
C ARG A 198 1.46 27.86 6.51
N ASN A 199 1.29 27.44 5.26
CA ASN A 199 2.39 26.95 4.44
C ASN A 199 3.42 28.06 4.18
N ALA A 200 2.96 29.27 3.81
CA ALA A 200 3.83 30.42 3.59
C ALA A 200 4.65 30.76 4.85
N ARG A 201 3.99 30.81 6.02
CA ARG A 201 4.66 31.05 7.31
C ARG A 201 5.68 29.96 7.63
N SER A 202 5.33 28.69 7.44
CA SER A 202 6.24 27.57 7.70
C SER A 202 7.45 27.61 6.77
N THR A 203 7.25 27.91 5.48
CA THR A 203 8.35 28.04 4.51
C THR A 203 9.24 29.24 4.83
N ALA A 204 8.66 30.39 5.21
CA ALA A 204 9.43 31.56 5.61
C ALA A 204 10.27 31.29 6.87
N SER A 205 9.68 30.64 7.88
CA SER A 205 10.40 30.24 9.10
C SER A 205 11.53 29.25 8.81
N ALA A 206 11.31 28.28 7.94
CA ALA A 206 12.34 27.33 7.52
C ALA A 206 13.51 28.07 6.83
N ARG A 207 13.21 29.01 5.92
CA ARG A 207 14.23 29.81 5.21
C ARG A 207 15.03 30.74 6.12
N ALA A 208 14.38 31.29 7.15
CA ALA A 208 15.05 32.12 8.15
C ALA A 208 16.03 31.30 9.01
N ALA A 209 15.70 30.03 9.29
CA ALA A 209 16.56 29.10 10.02
C ALA A 209 17.62 28.40 9.15
N GLU A 210 17.63 28.62 7.82
CA GLU A 210 18.63 28.05 6.93
C GLU A 210 20.03 28.57 7.28
N ASN A 211 20.98 27.65 7.45
CA ASN A 211 22.40 27.98 7.46
C ASN A 211 22.90 28.30 6.03
N SER A 212 24.13 28.81 5.92
CA SER A 212 24.71 29.25 4.64
C SER A 212 24.76 28.14 3.59
N GLU A 213 25.13 26.92 3.99
CA GLU A 213 25.26 25.79 3.07
C GLU A 213 23.92 25.31 2.51
N VAL A 214 22.91 25.14 3.38
CA VAL A 214 21.55 24.76 2.93
C VAL A 214 20.96 25.85 2.02
N ARG A 215 21.21 27.13 2.33
CA ARG A 215 20.78 28.25 1.48
C ARG A 215 21.43 28.19 0.10
N ARG A 216 22.74 27.94 0.04
CA ARG A 216 23.50 27.80 -1.22
C ARG A 216 22.95 26.66 -2.07
N GLN A 217 22.79 25.47 -1.50
CA GLN A 217 22.22 24.30 -2.19
C GLN A 217 20.80 24.58 -2.71
N ARG A 218 19.95 25.26 -1.93
CA ARG A 218 18.60 25.65 -2.39
C ARG A 218 18.66 26.58 -3.60
N LEU A 219 19.51 27.60 -3.57
CA LEU A 219 19.66 28.54 -4.68
C LEU A 219 20.22 27.86 -5.93
N GLU A 220 21.18 26.97 -5.76
CA GLU A 220 21.77 26.15 -6.84
C GLU A 220 20.74 25.20 -7.46
N ASN A 221 19.93 24.52 -6.65
CA ASN A 221 18.83 23.69 -7.17
C ASN A 221 17.80 24.52 -7.95
N ILE A 222 17.50 25.74 -7.48
CA ILE A 222 16.61 26.66 -8.20
C ILE A 222 17.25 27.11 -9.52
N SER A 223 18.54 27.43 -9.53
CA SER A 223 19.24 27.86 -10.75
C SER A 223 19.34 26.71 -11.76
N GLN A 224 19.64 25.49 -11.32
CA GLN A 224 19.65 24.30 -12.17
C GLN A 224 18.27 24.00 -12.74
N LEU A 225 17.21 24.06 -11.92
CA LEU A 225 15.84 23.89 -12.41
C LEU A 225 15.48 24.96 -13.44
N ARG A 226 15.84 26.23 -13.18
CA ARG A 226 15.64 27.31 -14.13
C ARG A 226 16.46 27.11 -15.40
N ALA A 227 17.71 26.67 -15.32
CA ALA A 227 18.55 26.38 -16.48
C ALA A 227 17.97 25.23 -17.33
N SER A 228 17.48 24.17 -16.68
CA SER A 228 16.79 23.05 -17.36
C SER A 228 15.51 23.49 -18.06
N LEU A 229 14.77 24.45 -17.50
CA LEU A 229 13.61 25.06 -18.15
C LEU A 229 14.02 26.11 -19.21
N ASN A 230 15.15 26.79 -19.04
CA ASN A 230 15.69 27.77 -19.98
C ASN A 230 16.28 27.13 -21.23
N GLY A 231 16.56 25.82 -21.24
CA GLY A 231 16.75 25.06 -22.49
C GLY A 231 15.51 25.03 -23.39
N VAL A 232 14.36 25.53 -22.91
CA VAL A 232 13.09 25.71 -23.64
C VAL A 232 12.79 27.21 -23.87
N ILE A 233 13.64 28.14 -23.41
CA ILE A 233 13.48 29.58 -23.66
C ILE A 233 14.20 29.91 -24.97
N SER A 234 13.40 30.36 -25.95
CA SER A 234 13.83 30.83 -27.26
C SER A 234 15.10 31.69 -27.19
N PRO A 235 16.09 31.45 -28.07
CA PRO A 235 17.23 32.33 -28.20
C PRO A 235 16.79 33.77 -28.50
N SER A 236 17.55 34.73 -27.99
CA SER A 236 17.40 36.17 -28.29
C SER A 236 17.32 36.43 -29.79
N ALA A 237 16.64 37.50 -30.23
CA ALA A 237 16.59 37.92 -31.64
C ALA A 237 18.01 38.10 -32.25
N SER A 238 19.01 38.44 -31.44
CA SER A 238 20.42 38.53 -31.86
C SER A 238 21.05 37.17 -32.19
N PHE A 239 20.61 36.07 -31.57
CA PHE A 239 21.14 34.72 -31.84
C PHE A 239 20.73 34.22 -33.24
N TRP A 240 19.55 34.61 -33.71
CA TRP A 240 19.04 34.23 -35.03
C TRP A 240 19.46 35.15 -36.16
N SER A 241 20.11 36.28 -35.85
CA SER A 241 20.61 37.20 -36.86
C SER A 241 21.63 36.50 -37.75
N ASN A 242 21.37 36.45 -39.05
CA ASN A 242 22.16 35.75 -40.07
C ASN A 242 22.29 34.23 -39.92
N ALA A 243 21.56 33.59 -39.01
CA ALA A 243 21.58 32.14 -38.85
C ALA A 243 21.10 31.39 -40.10
N ALA A 244 20.24 32.02 -40.92
CA ALA A 244 19.78 31.47 -42.19
C ALA A 244 20.92 31.23 -43.22
N TYR A 245 22.03 31.98 -43.12
CA TYR A 245 23.20 31.79 -44.00
C TYR A 245 24.05 30.58 -43.61
N ASN A 246 23.85 30.04 -42.40
CA ASN A 246 24.54 28.85 -41.89
C ASN A 246 23.52 27.71 -41.70
N TYR A 247 22.86 27.31 -42.78
CA TYR A 247 21.88 26.23 -42.74
C TYR A 247 22.55 24.89 -42.39
N ASP A 248 22.10 24.25 -41.31
CA ASP A 248 22.52 22.90 -40.90
C ASP A 248 21.40 21.90 -41.13
N CYS A 249 21.57 21.01 -42.10
CA CYS A 249 20.56 20.01 -42.48
C CYS A 249 20.30 18.95 -41.41
N THR A 250 21.10 18.88 -40.34
CA THR A 250 20.91 17.97 -39.21
C THR A 250 19.94 18.53 -38.15
N VAL A 251 19.60 19.82 -38.23
CA VAL A 251 18.70 20.49 -37.29
C VAL A 251 17.26 20.43 -37.81
N ASN A 252 16.34 19.93 -36.98
CA ASN A 252 14.90 19.95 -37.27
C ASN A 252 14.29 21.33 -36.99
N TYR A 253 14.54 22.30 -37.88
CA TYR A 253 14.01 23.66 -37.77
C TYR A 253 12.48 23.75 -37.70
N PRO A 254 11.67 22.93 -38.42
CA PRO A 254 10.21 22.99 -38.32
C PRO A 254 9.65 22.64 -36.93
N ALA A 255 10.34 21.80 -36.15
CA ALA A 255 9.90 21.41 -34.80
C ALA A 255 10.24 22.45 -33.72
N ARG A 256 11.01 23.47 -34.06
CA ARG A 256 11.52 24.50 -33.14
C ARG A 256 10.48 25.61 -32.96
N ARG A 257 10.06 25.85 -31.71
CA ARG A 257 9.07 26.90 -31.36
C ARG A 257 9.64 28.31 -31.42
N ASP A 258 10.95 28.42 -31.48
CA ASP A 258 11.74 29.65 -31.47
C ASP A 258 12.07 30.20 -32.87
N VAL A 259 11.70 29.48 -33.93
CA VAL A 259 11.85 29.90 -35.33
C VAL A 259 10.46 30.02 -35.97
N GLN A 260 9.90 31.24 -36.00
CA GLN A 260 8.56 31.49 -36.54
C GLN A 260 8.64 32.28 -37.86
N ILE A 261 8.80 31.57 -38.98
CA ILE A 261 8.93 32.16 -40.34
C ILE A 261 7.58 32.73 -40.84
N GLY A 262 6.45 32.20 -40.34
CA GLY A 262 5.11 32.63 -40.75
C GLY A 262 4.66 32.07 -42.11
N ALA A 263 3.45 32.41 -42.53
CA ALA A 263 2.90 32.00 -43.83
C ALA A 263 3.46 32.87 -44.98
N MET A 264 3.61 32.28 -46.17
CA MET A 264 3.97 33.00 -47.40
C MET A 264 2.71 33.59 -48.05
N ASP A 265 2.14 34.61 -47.41
CA ASP A 265 0.83 35.17 -47.76
C ASP A 265 0.89 36.59 -48.32
N LYS A 266 2.05 37.25 -48.26
CA LYS A 266 2.23 38.60 -48.81
C LYS A 266 2.47 38.50 -50.30
N VAL A 267 1.84 39.36 -51.08
CA VAL A 267 2.02 39.38 -52.54
C VAL A 267 2.88 40.59 -52.91
N CYS A 268 3.89 40.37 -53.76
CA CYS A 268 4.70 41.45 -54.31
C CYS A 268 3.86 42.31 -55.24
N THR A 269 3.89 43.63 -55.06
CA THR A 269 3.13 44.59 -55.88
C THR A 269 3.61 44.69 -57.32
N PHE A 270 4.85 44.26 -57.62
CA PHE A 270 5.47 44.42 -58.93
C PHE A 270 5.42 43.16 -59.80
N CYS A 271 5.48 41.97 -59.21
CA CYS A 271 5.53 40.70 -59.94
C CYS A 271 4.49 39.67 -59.48
N ASN A 272 3.62 40.03 -58.53
CA ASN A 272 2.61 39.16 -57.93
C ASN A 272 3.13 37.86 -57.28
N ALA A 273 4.45 37.73 -57.07
CA ALA A 273 5.03 36.61 -56.34
C ALA A 273 4.59 36.63 -54.87
N LYS A 274 4.31 35.44 -54.30
CA LYS A 274 4.10 35.29 -52.86
C LYS A 274 5.44 35.40 -52.12
N LYS A 275 5.44 36.10 -50.99
CA LYS A 275 6.62 36.42 -50.17
C LYS A 275 6.28 36.28 -48.69
N TRP A 276 7.31 36.15 -47.85
CA TRP A 276 7.13 36.17 -46.40
C TRP A 276 7.11 37.60 -45.86
N ALA A 277 6.47 37.81 -44.70
CA ALA A 277 6.32 39.14 -44.10
C ALA A 277 7.67 39.82 -43.77
N GLY A 278 8.70 39.05 -43.42
CA GLY A 278 10.05 39.55 -43.11
C GLY A 278 10.99 39.67 -44.31
N GLU A 279 10.53 39.36 -45.53
CA GLU A 279 11.36 39.36 -46.72
C GLU A 279 11.61 40.79 -47.25
N GLN A 280 12.87 41.10 -47.57
CA GLN A 280 13.25 42.43 -48.05
C GLN A 280 12.53 42.80 -49.35
N PRO A 281 12.04 44.05 -49.50
CA PRO A 281 11.44 44.51 -50.74
C PRO A 281 12.39 44.31 -51.93
N GLY A 282 11.93 43.60 -52.96
CA GLY A 282 12.70 43.37 -54.18
C GLY A 282 13.49 42.06 -54.23
N LEU A 283 13.49 41.19 -53.21
CA LEU A 283 14.15 39.89 -53.32
C LEU A 283 13.60 39.04 -54.49
N CYS A 284 12.30 39.16 -54.77
CA CYS A 284 11.62 38.44 -55.85
C CYS A 284 11.74 39.05 -57.26
N CYS A 285 11.95 40.36 -57.41
CA CYS A 285 11.90 41.04 -58.72
C CYS A 285 12.90 42.20 -58.89
N SER A 286 13.80 42.37 -57.92
CA SER A 286 14.72 43.51 -57.80
C SER A 286 14.02 44.86 -57.96
N GLY A 287 12.79 44.99 -57.42
CA GLY A 287 11.99 46.21 -57.52
C GLY A 287 11.55 46.52 -58.95
N SER A 288 10.82 45.59 -59.59
CA SER A 288 10.32 45.66 -60.98
C SER A 288 11.35 45.61 -62.12
N LYS A 289 12.64 45.44 -61.81
CA LYS A 289 13.69 45.32 -62.84
C LYS A 289 13.60 44.01 -63.61
N ILE A 290 13.10 42.95 -62.97
CA ILE A 290 12.89 41.65 -63.59
C ILE A 290 11.40 41.50 -63.87
N LYS A 291 11.01 41.60 -65.15
CA LYS A 291 9.67 41.27 -65.63
C LYS A 291 9.69 39.85 -66.18
N LEU A 292 9.08 38.91 -65.45
CA LEU A 292 8.83 37.57 -65.96
C LEU A 292 7.70 37.64 -66.99
N HIS A 293 7.89 37.05 -68.16
CA HIS A 293 6.83 36.88 -69.14
C HIS A 293 5.74 35.98 -68.54
N SER A 294 4.46 36.30 -68.77
CA SER A 294 3.37 35.40 -68.43
C SER A 294 3.58 34.09 -69.19
N LEU A 295 3.59 32.97 -68.46
CA LEU A 295 3.73 31.66 -69.07
C LEU A 295 2.47 31.36 -69.89
N ASP A 296 2.66 30.96 -71.15
CA ASP A 296 1.57 30.47 -71.98
C ASP A 296 0.95 29.21 -71.37
N GLU A 297 -0.34 29.00 -71.62
CA GLU A 297 -1.06 27.86 -71.09
C GLU A 297 -0.46 26.56 -71.68
N PRO A 298 -0.09 25.58 -70.84
CA PRO A 298 0.56 24.37 -71.33
C PRO A 298 -0.37 23.60 -72.30
N PRO A 299 0.16 22.94 -73.33
CA PRO A 299 -0.65 22.13 -74.25
C PRO A 299 -1.20 20.87 -73.56
N GLN A 300 -2.31 20.34 -74.08
CA GLN A 300 -2.83 19.04 -73.63
C GLN A 300 -1.87 17.91 -74.08
N PRO A 301 -1.59 16.91 -73.22
CA PRO A 301 -2.25 16.58 -71.94
C PRO A 301 -1.62 17.18 -70.66
N LEU A 302 -0.56 18.00 -70.77
CA LEU A 302 0.18 18.50 -69.60
C LEU A 302 -0.63 19.46 -68.73
N ARG A 303 -1.53 20.23 -69.35
CA ARG A 303 -2.45 21.12 -68.65
C ARG A 303 -3.28 20.37 -67.62
N ASP A 304 -3.93 19.29 -68.03
CA ASP A 304 -4.81 18.53 -67.14
C ASP A 304 -4.02 17.83 -66.03
N LEU A 305 -2.75 17.47 -66.27
CA LEU A 305 -1.86 16.90 -65.27
C LEU A 305 -1.41 17.91 -64.21
N LEU A 306 -1.28 19.19 -64.55
CA LEU A 306 -0.75 20.23 -63.65
C LEU A 306 -1.82 20.98 -62.82
N LEU A 307 -3.10 20.89 -63.20
CA LEU A 307 -4.18 21.65 -62.55
C LEU A 307 -4.71 21.03 -61.25
N GLY A 308 -4.41 19.76 -60.96
CA GLY A 308 -4.82 19.07 -59.72
C GLY A 308 -6.31 18.72 -59.64
N THR A 309 -7.04 18.81 -60.75
CA THR A 309 -8.52 18.70 -60.78
C THR A 309 -9.04 17.28 -60.98
N THR A 310 -8.20 16.37 -61.51
CA THR A 310 -8.54 14.97 -61.74
C THR A 310 -7.72 14.06 -60.83
N SER A 311 -8.21 12.84 -60.56
CA SER A 311 -7.48 11.85 -59.74
C SER A 311 -6.10 11.49 -60.32
N VAL A 312 -5.97 11.52 -61.64
CA VAL A 312 -4.71 11.31 -62.36
C VAL A 312 -3.75 12.47 -62.11
N SER A 313 -4.25 13.70 -62.14
CA SER A 313 -3.46 14.90 -61.86
C SER A 313 -3.01 14.99 -60.40
N THR A 314 -3.87 14.65 -59.44
CA THR A 314 -3.49 14.63 -58.01
C THR A 314 -2.40 13.60 -57.76
N HIS A 315 -2.54 12.39 -58.31
CA HIS A 315 -1.49 11.37 -58.21
C HIS A 315 -0.19 11.86 -58.88
N PHE A 316 -0.29 12.43 -60.09
CA PHE A 316 0.87 12.96 -60.79
C PHE A 316 1.63 14.01 -59.96
N LEU A 317 0.92 14.96 -59.36
CA LEU A 317 1.52 16.02 -58.53
C LEU A 317 2.14 15.48 -57.23
N GLU A 318 1.49 14.52 -56.56
CA GLU A 318 2.04 13.86 -55.37
C GLU A 318 3.31 13.07 -55.69
N ALA A 319 3.35 12.42 -56.85
CA ALA A 319 4.46 11.57 -57.27
C ALA A 319 5.42 12.25 -58.27
N ILE A 320 5.29 13.55 -58.52
CA ILE A 320 6.01 14.26 -59.61
C ILE A 320 7.53 14.12 -59.50
N ARG A 321 8.07 14.10 -58.27
CA ARG A 321 9.50 13.88 -58.02
C ARG A 321 9.96 12.47 -58.44
N LYS A 322 9.11 11.45 -58.24
CA LYS A 322 9.40 10.07 -58.66
C LYS A 322 9.39 9.97 -60.18
N TYR A 323 8.40 10.58 -60.84
CA TYR A 323 8.35 10.63 -62.31
C TYR A 323 9.57 11.34 -62.89
N ASN A 324 9.92 12.54 -62.38
CA ASN A 324 11.11 13.29 -62.81
C ASN A 324 12.40 12.49 -62.61
N TYR A 325 12.49 11.69 -61.54
CA TYR A 325 13.62 10.80 -61.30
C TYR A 325 13.67 9.64 -62.29
N CYS A 326 12.53 9.05 -62.65
CA CYS A 326 12.47 8.01 -63.69
C CYS A 326 12.90 8.54 -65.07
N PHE A 327 12.67 9.82 -65.37
CA PHE A 327 13.14 10.47 -66.60
C PHE A 327 14.59 10.99 -66.51
N GLN A 328 15.26 10.83 -65.37
CA GLN A 328 16.66 11.22 -65.16
C GLN A 328 17.62 10.16 -65.74
N MET A 329 17.42 9.76 -67.00
CA MET A 329 18.28 8.77 -67.69
C MET A 329 19.55 9.35 -68.33
N THR A 330 19.89 10.63 -68.15
CA THR A 330 21.10 11.21 -68.74
C THR A 330 21.84 12.18 -67.82
N SER A 331 23.07 11.77 -67.47
CA SER A 331 24.23 12.56 -67.03
C SER A 331 24.01 13.67 -65.99
N PHE A 332 24.12 13.33 -64.71
CA PHE A 332 25.20 13.76 -63.80
C PHE A 332 24.84 13.26 -62.39
N GLY A 333 25.76 12.51 -61.79
CA GLY A 333 25.53 11.71 -60.58
C GLY A 333 25.02 12.50 -59.39
N LEU A 334 23.91 12.04 -58.81
CA LEU A 334 23.38 12.52 -57.54
C LEU A 334 23.40 11.36 -56.55
N LEU A 335 24.41 11.37 -55.67
CA LEU A 335 24.56 10.42 -54.57
C LEU A 335 23.66 10.85 -53.40
N ARG A 336 22.65 10.02 -53.11
CA ARG A 336 21.71 10.02 -51.97
C ARG A 336 20.53 10.99 -52.00
N LEU A 337 19.33 10.40 -51.94
CA LEU A 337 18.09 11.04 -51.48
C LEU A 337 17.85 10.70 -50.01
N HIS A 338 17.60 11.72 -49.19
CA HIS A 338 16.90 11.55 -47.91
C HIS A 338 15.39 11.52 -48.19
N VAL A 339 14.76 10.40 -47.84
CA VAL A 339 13.30 10.25 -47.83
C VAL A 339 12.78 10.89 -46.54
N TYR A 340 12.01 11.97 -46.66
CA TYR A 340 11.09 12.37 -45.60
C TYR A 340 9.70 11.87 -45.98
N GLY A 341 9.12 11.04 -45.10
CA GLY A 341 7.77 10.49 -45.25
C GLY A 341 6.67 11.49 -44.94
#